data_AF-A0AAF6B5Y9-F1
#
_entry.id   AF-A0AAF6B5Y9-F1
#
_cell.length_a   1.000
_cell.length_b   1.000
_cell.length_c   1.000
_cell.angle_alpha   90.00
_cell.angle_beta   90.00
_cell.angle_gamma   90.00
#
_symmetry.space_group_name_H-M   'P 1'
#
loop_
_entity.id
_entity.type
_entity.pdbx_description
1 polymer ?
#
loop_
_entity_poly.entity_id
_entity_poly.type
_entity_poly.pdbx_seq_one_letter_code
_entity_poly.pdbx_strand_id
1 'polypeptide(L)'
;MILLLAPVGATLLLARSISFWNAVKCCAITAILSIGLSVAVDSIFWQRRVWPEFEVLWFNSVLNRSSEWGTSPFHWYFTSALPRAMMAGLPLALLGVLLERRTAKFVLPVLIFITLYSKLPHKELRFILVGVPVLNIAGATAMARIYNNRWKPGFIWRTFYSLALVMLMASFGVSMVIAAASHANYPGGHALRVLHSKEAVASEVSEGFVHIDVLTAMTGVSRFCEVPHWRYSKEEGLFLEDYSLRNFTHLLNEKDSIPGFLCLQAIPGFSRLRLQKTFPQLLVVTEPKVFVHRAEYLDDADTGEWPGCDAWSGTGWFG
;
A
#
# COMPACT_ATOMS: atom_id res chain seq x y z
N MET A 1 1.57 17.86 1.81
CA MET A 1 2.88 18.51 2.05
C MET A 1 2.78 19.86 2.76
N ILE A 2 1.90 20.78 2.35
CA ILE A 2 1.71 22.08 3.03
C ILE A 2 1.42 21.91 4.53
N LEU A 3 0.58 20.93 4.88
CA LEU A 3 0.22 20.61 6.26
C LEU A 3 1.40 20.15 7.14
N LEU A 4 2.51 19.68 6.56
CA LEU A 4 3.74 19.36 7.31
C LEU A 4 4.71 20.54 7.31
N LEU A 5 4.82 21.21 6.16
CA LEU A 5 5.72 22.34 5.97
C LEU A 5 5.34 23.56 6.81
N ALA A 6 4.03 23.79 7.02
CA ALA A 6 3.53 24.88 7.85
C ALA A 6 3.88 24.72 9.34
N PRO A 7 3.63 23.57 10.02
CA PRO A 7 4.10 23.35 11.38
C PRO A 7 5.62 23.43 11.51
N VAL A 8 6.38 22.82 10.60
CA VAL A 8 7.86 22.87 10.62
C VAL A 8 8.35 24.31 10.45
N GLY A 9 7.86 25.02 9.43
CA GLY A 9 8.18 26.42 9.19
C GLY A 9 7.83 27.32 10.37
N ALA A 10 6.65 27.12 10.97
CA ALA A 10 6.22 27.85 12.16
C ALA A 10 7.19 27.62 13.34
N THR A 11 7.61 26.38 13.60
CA THR A 11 8.59 26.11 14.66
C THR A 11 9.95 26.74 14.41
N LEU A 12 10.42 26.78 13.16
CA LEU A 12 11.69 27.42 12.78
C LEU A 12 11.63 28.95 12.88
N LEU A 13 10.50 29.55 12.48
CA LEU A 13 10.27 30.99 12.63
C LEU A 13 10.18 31.39 14.11
N LEU A 14 9.45 30.61 14.92
CA LEU A 14 9.36 30.84 16.37
C LEU A 14 10.71 30.67 17.07
N ALA A 15 11.54 29.73 16.59
CA ALA A 15 12.91 29.55 17.07
C ALA A 15 13.89 30.64 16.57
N ARG A 16 13.42 31.59 15.74
CA ARG A 16 14.22 32.64 15.08
C ARG A 16 15.43 32.09 14.30
N SER A 17 15.35 30.85 13.82
CA SER A 17 16.44 30.21 13.09
C SER A 17 16.47 30.59 11.61
N ILE A 18 15.38 31.16 11.08
CA ILE A 18 15.25 31.56 9.67
C ILE A 18 14.53 32.92 9.60
N SER A 19 14.99 33.80 8.69
CA SER A 19 14.29 35.04 8.35
C SER A 19 13.01 34.75 7.56
N PHE A 20 11.89 35.39 7.91
CA PHE A 20 10.60 35.21 7.25
C PHE A 20 10.69 35.37 5.73
N TRP A 21 11.34 36.43 5.25
CA TRP A 21 11.47 36.67 3.81
C TRP A 21 12.34 35.65 3.10
N ASN A 22 13.39 35.16 3.75
CA ASN A 22 14.23 34.09 3.20
C ASN A 22 13.46 32.77 3.14
N ALA A 23 12.64 32.48 4.16
CA ALA A 23 11.76 31.31 4.18
C ALA A 23 10.74 31.39 3.03
N VAL A 24 10.06 32.52 2.86
CA VAL A 24 9.08 32.72 1.79
C VAL A 24 9.73 32.59 0.42
N LYS A 25 10.88 33.23 0.18
CA LYS A 25 11.62 33.11 -1.08
C LYS A 25 12.01 31.67 -1.37
N CYS A 26 12.58 30.97 -0.40
CA CYS A 26 12.96 29.57 -0.54
C CYS A 26 11.74 28.69 -0.83
N CYS A 27 10.66 28.82 -0.05
CA CYS A 27 9.43 28.05 -0.26
C CYS A 27 8.81 28.32 -1.63
N ALA A 28 8.77 29.57 -2.08
CA ALA A 28 8.21 29.94 -3.38
C ALA A 28 9.03 29.35 -4.54
N ILE A 29 10.36 29.49 -4.50
CA ILE A 29 11.25 28.93 -5.52
C ILE A 29 11.11 27.41 -5.57
N THR A 30 11.18 26.74 -4.41
CA THR A 30 11.03 25.28 -4.33
C THR A 30 9.66 24.82 -4.80
N ALA A 31 8.58 25.53 -4.46
CA ALA A 31 7.23 25.20 -4.91
C ALA A 31 7.10 25.33 -6.44
N ILE A 32 7.59 26.43 -7.04
CA ILE A 32 7.55 26.62 -8.49
C ILE A 32 8.34 25.53 -9.20
N LEU A 33 9.56 25.23 -8.75
CA LEU A 33 10.38 24.17 -9.33
C LEU A 33 9.73 22.79 -9.18
N SER A 34 9.14 22.49 -8.02
CA SER A 34 8.48 21.20 -7.77
C SER A 34 7.22 21.03 -8.60
N ILE A 35 6.39 22.07 -8.71
CA ILE A 35 5.20 22.09 -9.57
C ILE A 35 5.60 21.95 -11.03
N GLY A 36 6.62 22.70 -11.48
CA GLY A 36 7.12 22.60 -12.84
C GLY A 36 7.61 21.19 -13.18
N LEU A 37 8.34 20.56 -12.26
CA LEU A 37 8.81 19.18 -12.40
C LEU A 37 7.65 18.18 -12.42
N SER A 38 6.69 18.28 -11.49
CA SER A 38 5.51 17.40 -11.46
C SER A 38 4.71 17.55 -12.75
N VAL A 39 4.34 18.77 -13.15
CA VAL A 39 3.60 18.99 -14.40
C VAL A 39 4.36 18.43 -15.60
N ALA A 40 5.68 18.62 -15.69
CA ALA A 40 6.47 18.09 -16.80
C ALA A 40 6.48 16.55 -16.83
N VAL A 41 6.75 15.90 -15.69
CA VAL A 41 6.87 14.45 -15.60
C VAL A 41 5.50 13.77 -15.67
N ASP A 42 4.55 14.23 -14.87
CA ASP A 42 3.21 13.63 -14.80
C ASP A 42 2.44 13.80 -16.11
N SER A 43 2.64 14.91 -16.84
CA SER A 43 2.00 15.07 -18.16
C SER A 43 2.49 14.04 -19.19
N ILE A 44 3.73 13.54 -19.06
CA ILE A 44 4.23 12.44 -19.90
C ILE A 44 3.50 11.15 -19.53
N PHE A 45 3.38 10.82 -18.25
CA PHE A 45 2.73 9.57 -17.82
C PHE A 45 1.21 9.57 -18.07
N TRP A 46 0.55 10.72 -17.86
CA TRP A 46 -0.89 10.87 -18.03
C TRP A 46 -1.32 11.08 -19.48
N GLN A 47 -0.38 11.27 -20.41
CA GLN A 47 -0.66 11.53 -21.83
C GLN A 47 -1.58 12.76 -22.05
N ARG A 48 -1.62 13.67 -21.06
CA ARG A 48 -2.33 14.95 -21.10
C ARG A 48 -1.63 15.92 -20.16
N ARG A 49 -1.76 17.22 -20.41
CA ARG A 49 -1.29 18.23 -19.46
C ARG A 49 -2.06 18.08 -18.16
N VAL A 50 -1.34 17.82 -17.06
CA VAL A 50 -1.93 17.60 -15.75
C VAL A 50 -1.12 18.33 -14.69
N TRP A 51 -1.82 18.93 -13.74
CA TRP A 51 -1.23 19.36 -12.47
C TRP A 51 -1.87 18.52 -11.36
N PRO A 52 -1.27 17.36 -11.02
CA PRO A 52 -1.92 16.37 -10.17
C PRO A 52 -2.27 16.91 -8.79
N GLU A 53 -1.39 17.70 -8.17
CA GLU A 53 -1.64 18.23 -6.83
C GLU A 53 -2.82 19.19 -6.82
N PHE A 54 -3.01 19.98 -7.89
CA PHE A 54 -4.16 20.88 -8.00
C PHE A 54 -5.46 20.11 -8.23
N GLU A 55 -5.48 19.12 -9.13
CA GLU A 55 -6.67 18.30 -9.36
C GLU A 55 -7.10 17.57 -8.08
N VAL A 56 -6.15 17.00 -7.34
CA VAL A 56 -6.42 16.34 -6.05
C VAL A 56 -6.90 17.34 -4.99
N LEU A 57 -6.31 18.54 -4.93
CA LEU A 57 -6.74 19.59 -4.01
C LEU A 57 -8.16 20.04 -4.34
N TRP A 58 -8.46 20.28 -5.61
CA TRP A 58 -9.78 20.67 -6.08
C TRP A 58 -10.83 19.61 -5.77
N PHE A 59 -10.57 18.35 -6.14
CA PHE A 59 -11.48 17.23 -5.90
C PHE A 59 -11.74 16.99 -4.41
N ASN A 60 -10.71 16.99 -3.58
CA ASN A 60 -10.88 16.64 -2.16
C ASN A 60 -11.28 17.81 -1.28
N SER A 61 -10.76 19.01 -1.54
CA SER A 61 -10.94 20.16 -0.64
C SER A 61 -12.07 21.08 -1.11
N VAL A 62 -12.25 21.26 -2.43
CA VAL A 62 -13.28 22.14 -2.98
C VAL A 62 -14.58 21.37 -3.21
N LEU A 63 -14.51 20.19 -3.82
CA LEU A 63 -15.71 19.34 -4.04
C LEU A 63 -16.09 18.49 -2.82
N ASN A 64 -15.25 18.43 -1.79
CA ASN A 64 -15.47 17.69 -0.53
C ASN A 64 -15.81 16.20 -0.71
N ARG A 65 -15.37 15.58 -1.81
CA ARG A 65 -15.64 14.17 -2.15
C ARG A 65 -14.71 13.17 -1.46
N SER A 66 -13.87 13.64 -0.53
CA SER A 66 -12.96 12.77 0.21
C SER A 66 -13.69 11.67 0.98
N SER A 67 -14.95 11.89 1.38
CA SER A 67 -15.76 10.89 2.10
C SER A 67 -16.27 9.72 1.27
N GLU A 68 -16.26 9.82 -0.07
CA GLU A 68 -16.70 8.75 -0.98
C GLU A 68 -15.81 7.49 -0.87
N TRP A 69 -14.58 7.64 -0.37
CA TRP A 69 -13.59 6.58 -0.19
C TRP A 69 -13.64 5.94 1.21
N GLY A 70 -14.75 6.11 1.93
CA GLY A 70 -14.96 5.62 3.29
C GLY A 70 -14.43 6.58 4.37
N THR A 71 -14.99 6.46 5.57
CA THR A 71 -14.66 7.35 6.70
C THR A 71 -14.13 6.58 7.90
N SER A 72 -13.29 7.24 8.69
CA SER A 72 -12.71 6.68 9.91
C SER A 72 -12.78 7.70 11.05
N PRO A 73 -12.88 7.27 12.32
CA PRO A 73 -13.00 8.18 13.44
C PRO A 73 -11.74 9.05 13.58
N PHE A 74 -11.88 10.21 14.24
CA PHE A 74 -10.78 11.17 14.43
C PHE A 74 -9.52 10.52 15.01
N HIS A 75 -9.67 9.66 16.02
CA HIS A 75 -8.56 9.04 16.74
C HIS A 75 -7.87 7.89 15.98
N TRP A 76 -8.35 7.51 14.79
CA TRP A 76 -7.87 6.34 14.03
C TRP A 76 -6.35 6.34 13.79
N TYR A 77 -5.76 7.50 13.50
CA TYR A 77 -4.30 7.58 13.31
C TYR A 77 -3.54 7.22 14.58
N PHE A 78 -4.03 7.62 15.75
CA PHE A 78 -3.37 7.38 17.04
C PHE A 78 -3.63 5.97 17.59
N THR A 79 -4.83 5.43 17.40
CA THR A 79 -5.20 4.12 17.96
C THR A 79 -4.89 2.96 17.03
N SER A 80 -4.84 3.19 15.72
CA SER A 80 -4.73 2.12 14.72
C SER A 80 -3.55 2.30 13.79
N ALA A 81 -3.39 3.46 13.15
CA ALA A 81 -2.37 3.63 12.11
C ALA A 81 -0.95 3.66 12.69
N LEU A 82 -0.69 4.52 13.69
CA LEU A 82 0.63 4.67 14.31
C LEU A 82 1.09 3.40 15.04
N PRO A 83 0.26 2.71 15.86
CA PRO A 83 0.68 1.46 16.49
C PRO A 83 1.06 0.38 15.48
N ARG A 84 0.30 0.26 14.38
CA ARG A 84 0.61 -0.71 13.30
C ARG A 84 1.87 -0.33 12.52
N ALA A 85 2.05 0.96 12.23
CA ALA A 85 3.19 1.43 11.44
C ALA A 85 4.52 1.36 12.20
N MET A 86 4.50 1.61 13.51
CA MET A 86 5.71 1.74 14.31
C MET A 86 5.99 0.53 15.21
N MET A 87 4.97 -0.25 15.60
CA MET A 87 5.12 -1.39 16.53
C MET A 87 5.94 -1.01 17.78
N ALA A 88 7.06 -1.68 18.06
CA ALA A 88 7.96 -1.33 19.17
C ALA A 88 8.57 0.07 19.08
N GLY A 89 8.65 0.65 17.87
CA GLY A 89 9.14 2.00 17.65
C GLY A 89 8.27 3.07 18.32
N LEU A 90 6.95 2.85 18.46
CA LEU A 90 6.05 3.84 19.06
C LEU A 90 6.34 4.09 20.55
N PRO A 91 6.33 3.07 21.43
CA PRO A 91 6.67 3.27 22.84
C PRO A 91 8.11 3.76 23.04
N LEU A 92 9.06 3.32 22.19
CA LEU A 92 10.42 3.86 22.21
C LEU A 92 10.46 5.34 21.82
N ALA A 93 9.67 5.77 20.84
CA ALA A 93 9.58 7.17 20.42
C ALA A 93 9.02 8.06 21.54
N LEU A 94 7.97 7.61 22.23
CA LEU A 94 7.44 8.30 23.40
C LEU A 94 8.50 8.42 24.50
N LEU A 95 9.21 7.33 24.78
CA LEU A 95 10.32 7.34 25.74
C LEU A 95 11.46 8.27 25.30
N GLY A 96 11.75 8.36 24.00
CA GLY A 96 12.77 9.25 23.45
C GLY A 96 12.47 10.72 23.65
N VAL A 97 11.21 11.12 23.49
CA VAL A 97 10.76 12.48 23.79
C VAL A 97 10.91 12.80 25.28
N LEU A 98 10.65 11.82 26.16
CA LEU A 98 10.81 11.97 27.61
C LEU A 98 12.28 12.03 28.06
N LEU A 99 13.14 11.16 27.51
CA LEU A 99 14.55 11.05 27.89
C LEU A 99 15.42 12.13 27.25
N GLU A 100 15.11 12.56 26.03
CA GLU A 100 15.88 13.53 25.26
C GLU A 100 14.96 14.64 24.75
N ARG A 101 14.72 15.66 25.61
CA ARG A 101 13.83 16.79 25.30
C ARG A 101 14.17 17.53 24.01
N ARG A 102 15.42 17.44 23.52
CA ARG A 102 15.81 18.02 22.23
C ARG A 102 15.03 17.42 21.06
N THR A 103 14.66 16.14 21.15
CA THR A 103 13.88 15.45 20.11
C THR A 103 12.45 15.97 20.00
N ALA A 104 11.88 16.51 21.09
CA ALA A 104 10.53 17.07 21.11
C ALA A 104 10.35 18.18 20.06
N LYS A 105 11.41 18.95 19.76
CA LYS A 105 11.39 20.01 18.74
C LYS A 105 11.07 19.48 17.35
N PHE A 106 11.43 18.23 17.05
CA PHE A 106 11.17 17.58 15.76
C PHE A 106 9.87 16.77 15.79
N VAL A 107 9.58 16.11 16.90
CA VAL A 107 8.37 15.28 17.06
C VAL A 107 7.10 16.13 17.12
N LEU A 108 7.14 17.31 17.77
CA LEU A 108 5.96 18.15 17.95
C LEU A 108 5.33 18.59 16.61
N PRO A 109 6.08 19.12 15.61
CA PRO A 109 5.53 19.40 14.28
C PRO A 109 4.83 18.20 13.64
N VAL A 110 5.39 16.99 13.82
CA VAL A 110 4.83 15.76 13.27
C VAL A 110 3.53 15.37 13.97
N LEU A 111 3.45 15.49 15.30
CA LEU A 111 2.22 15.25 16.04
C LEU A 111 1.12 16.25 15.67
N ILE A 112 1.47 17.52 15.47
CA ILE A 112 0.55 18.55 14.96
C ILE A 112 0.06 18.17 13.57
N PHE A 113 0.96 17.80 12.66
CA PHE A 113 0.64 17.35 11.31
C PHE A 113 -0.35 16.16 11.32
N ILE A 114 -0.09 15.12 12.12
CA ILE A 114 -0.98 13.95 12.26
C ILE A 114 -2.33 14.35 12.83
N THR A 115 -2.36 15.26 13.81
CA THR A 115 -3.61 15.77 14.42
C THR A 115 -4.44 16.57 13.40
N LEU A 116 -3.79 17.36 12.54
CA LEU A 116 -4.47 18.08 11.47
C LEU A 116 -5.06 17.10 10.43
N TYR A 117 -4.28 16.09 10.01
CA TYR A 117 -4.76 15.03 9.13
C TYR A 117 -5.88 14.19 9.75
N SER A 118 -5.91 14.05 11.08
CA SER A 118 -6.96 13.33 11.81
C SER A 118 -8.35 13.94 11.63
N LYS A 119 -8.44 15.22 11.25
CA LYS A 119 -9.71 15.89 10.96
C LYS A 119 -10.33 15.48 9.62
N LEU A 120 -9.57 14.89 8.69
CA LEU A 120 -10.09 14.45 7.40
C LEU A 120 -11.01 13.22 7.59
N PRO A 121 -12.19 13.16 6.96
CA PRO A 121 -13.10 12.02 7.07
C PRO A 121 -12.43 10.72 6.60
N HIS A 122 -11.85 10.76 5.41
CA HIS A 122 -11.08 9.67 4.83
C HIS A 122 -9.64 9.69 5.33
N LYS A 123 -9.13 8.52 5.70
CA LYS A 123 -7.84 8.34 6.34
C LYS A 123 -7.15 7.13 5.76
N GLU A 124 -5.87 7.28 5.45
CA GLU A 124 -5.03 6.19 4.97
C GLU A 124 -3.66 6.30 5.63
N LEU A 125 -3.02 5.15 5.87
CA LEU A 125 -1.72 5.13 6.51
C LEU A 125 -0.68 5.95 5.72
N ARG A 126 -0.75 5.90 4.38
CA ARG A 126 0.19 6.59 3.49
C ARG A 126 0.24 8.11 3.69
N PHE A 127 -0.85 8.73 4.16
CA PHE A 127 -0.90 10.17 4.39
C PHE A 127 0.02 10.63 5.52
N ILE A 128 0.27 9.77 6.52
CA ILE A 128 1.12 10.10 7.67
C ILE A 128 2.51 9.48 7.63
N LEU A 129 2.84 8.68 6.61
CA LEU A 129 4.11 7.96 6.50
C LEU A 129 5.33 8.89 6.57
N VAL A 130 5.21 10.13 6.09
CA VAL A 130 6.27 11.14 6.14
C VAL A 130 6.67 11.50 7.58
N GLY A 131 5.76 11.32 8.54
CA GLY A 131 6.05 11.54 9.97
C GLY A 131 6.81 10.38 10.62
N VAL A 132 6.69 9.16 10.10
CA VAL A 132 7.24 7.95 10.72
C VAL A 132 8.77 8.00 10.90
N PRO A 133 9.58 8.44 9.92
CA PRO A 133 11.03 8.56 10.11
C PRO A 133 11.42 9.46 11.28
N VAL A 134 10.74 10.59 11.48
CA VAL A 134 11.03 11.52 12.58
C VAL A 134 10.68 10.89 13.94
N LEU A 135 9.58 10.16 14.00
CA LEU A 135 9.20 9.41 15.20
C LEU A 135 10.22 8.28 15.49
N ASN A 136 10.71 7.60 14.46
CA ASN A 136 11.78 6.60 14.60
C ASN A 136 13.10 7.21 15.08
N ILE A 137 13.45 8.44 14.69
CA ILE A 137 14.61 9.15 15.25
C ILE A 137 14.45 9.30 16.77
N ALA A 138 13.28 9.71 17.24
CA ALA A 138 13.01 9.78 18.69
C ALA A 138 13.13 8.39 19.35
N GLY A 139 12.62 7.34 18.70
CA GLY A 139 12.80 5.97 19.21
C GLY A 139 14.26 5.55 19.29
N ALA A 140 15.06 5.92 18.29
CA ALA A 140 16.48 5.62 18.22
C ALA A 140 17.29 6.34 19.31
N THR A 141 16.97 7.60 19.64
CA THR A 141 17.64 8.30 20.75
C THR A 141 17.35 7.64 22.10
N ALA A 142 16.11 7.16 22.31
CA ALA A 142 15.75 6.37 23.49
C ALA A 142 16.59 5.09 23.59
N MET A 143 16.65 4.34 22.49
CA MET A 143 17.41 3.09 22.43
C MET A 143 18.91 3.33 22.66
N ALA A 144 19.48 4.39 22.06
CA ALA A 144 20.87 4.77 22.26
C ALA A 144 21.17 5.11 23.73
N ARG A 145 20.27 5.85 24.39
CA ARG A 145 20.38 6.18 25.83
C ARG A 145 20.33 4.90 26.69
N ILE A 146 19.38 4.01 26.43
CA ILE A 146 19.23 2.73 27.14
C ILE A 146 20.50 1.90 26.97
N TYR A 147 20.97 1.75 25.72
CA TYR A 147 22.16 0.98 25.40
C TYR A 147 23.40 1.53 26.13
N ASN A 148 23.66 2.84 26.06
CA ASN A 148 24.84 3.43 26.71
C ASN A 148 24.81 3.30 28.24
N ASN A 149 23.62 3.25 28.85
CA ASN A 149 23.46 3.11 30.29
C ASN A 149 23.33 1.66 30.78
N ARG A 150 23.33 0.66 29.89
CA ARG A 150 23.04 -0.75 30.21
C ARG A 150 23.95 -1.39 31.27
N TRP A 151 25.16 -0.85 31.44
CA TRP A 151 26.15 -1.33 32.41
C TRP A 151 26.18 -0.54 33.72
N LYS A 152 25.33 0.47 33.88
CA LYS A 152 25.26 1.24 35.13
C LYS A 152 24.76 0.34 36.27
N PRO A 153 25.29 0.51 37.49
CA PRO A 153 24.82 -0.23 38.65
C PRO A 153 23.33 0.11 38.89
N GLY A 154 22.49 -0.92 38.92
CA GLY A 154 21.04 -0.79 39.09
C GLY A 154 20.25 -1.65 38.10
N PHE A 155 19.09 -2.12 38.55
CA PHE A 155 18.25 -3.05 37.77
C PHE A 155 17.51 -2.38 36.61
N ILE A 156 17.20 -1.08 36.72
CA ILE A 156 16.32 -0.33 35.81
C ILE A 156 16.84 -0.27 34.37
N TRP A 157 18.13 0.04 34.16
CA TRP A 157 18.67 0.13 32.80
C TRP A 157 18.82 -1.25 32.15
N ARG A 158 19.11 -2.28 32.95
CA ARG A 158 19.16 -3.66 32.48
C ARG A 158 17.78 -4.15 32.05
N THR A 159 16.73 -3.86 32.83
CA THR A 159 15.36 -4.21 32.45
C THR A 159 14.88 -3.46 31.23
N PHE A 160 15.11 -2.15 31.12
CA PHE A 160 14.75 -1.40 29.91
C PHE A 160 15.48 -1.93 28.67
N TYR A 161 16.75 -2.30 28.80
CA TYR A 161 17.50 -2.88 27.69
C TYR A 161 16.93 -4.25 27.27
N SER A 162 16.69 -5.15 28.23
CA SER A 162 16.09 -6.46 27.96
C SER A 162 14.69 -6.34 27.35
N LEU A 163 13.84 -5.44 27.88
CA LEU A 163 12.51 -5.19 27.35
C LEU A 163 12.56 -4.63 25.92
N ALA A 164 13.40 -3.63 25.68
CA ALA A 164 13.57 -3.05 24.33
C ALA A 164 14.03 -4.12 23.32
N LEU A 165 14.96 -5.01 23.72
CA LEU A 165 15.40 -6.11 22.88
C LEU A 165 14.25 -7.07 22.55
N VAL A 166 13.46 -7.48 23.55
CA VAL A 166 12.29 -8.36 23.34
C VAL A 166 11.29 -7.70 22.40
N MET A 167 11.01 -6.40 22.57
CA MET A 167 10.07 -5.66 21.72
C MET A 167 10.56 -5.55 20.27
N LEU A 168 11.86 -5.34 20.06
CA LEU A 168 12.46 -5.31 18.72
C LEU A 168 12.41 -6.68 18.05
N MET A 169 12.75 -7.75 18.78
CA MET A 169 12.64 -9.12 18.26
C MET A 169 11.20 -9.50 17.92
N ALA A 170 10.24 -9.12 18.77
CA ALA A 170 8.82 -9.32 18.51
C ALA A 170 8.36 -8.54 17.26
N SER A 171 8.79 -7.28 17.11
CA SER A 171 8.45 -6.46 15.94
C SER A 171 9.08 -6.99 14.65
N PHE A 172 10.28 -7.55 14.73
CA PHE A 172 10.90 -8.25 13.61
C PHE A 172 10.10 -9.50 13.23
N GLY A 173 9.72 -10.32 14.20
CA GLY A 173 8.88 -11.51 13.96
C GLY A 173 7.53 -11.16 13.32
N VAL A 174 6.84 -10.14 13.85
CA VAL A 174 5.58 -9.64 13.27
C VAL A 174 5.80 -9.10 11.85
N SER A 175 6.87 -8.35 11.61
CA SER A 175 7.22 -7.87 10.27
C SER A 175 7.44 -9.02 9.28
N MET A 176 8.10 -10.10 9.69
CA MET A 176 8.31 -11.28 8.84
C MET A 176 6.99 -11.98 8.51
N VAL A 177 6.09 -12.12 9.48
CA VAL A 177 4.75 -12.68 9.25
C VAL A 177 3.95 -11.82 8.27
N ILE A 178 3.93 -10.50 8.46
CA ILE A 178 3.22 -9.58 7.57
C ILE A 178 3.86 -9.60 6.18
N ALA A 179 5.19 -9.67 6.07
CA ALA A 179 5.89 -9.80 4.80
C ALA A 179 5.51 -11.10 4.07
N ALA A 180 5.49 -12.23 4.77
CA ALA A 180 5.06 -13.51 4.22
C ALA A 180 3.60 -13.46 3.74
N ALA A 181 2.70 -12.86 4.53
CA ALA A 181 1.31 -12.64 4.14
C ALA A 181 1.20 -11.71 2.91
N SER A 182 2.01 -10.66 2.84
CA SER A 182 1.98 -9.68 1.76
C SER A 182 2.40 -10.24 0.41
N HIS A 183 3.22 -11.30 0.39
CA HIS A 183 3.59 -11.98 -0.85
C HIS A 183 2.36 -12.55 -1.57
N ALA A 184 1.37 -13.05 -0.81
CA ALA A 184 0.13 -13.61 -1.34
C ALA A 184 -0.95 -12.54 -1.68
N ASN A 185 -0.67 -11.24 -1.53
CA ASN A 185 -1.61 -10.16 -1.84
C ASN A 185 -1.59 -9.69 -3.30
N TYR A 186 -0.89 -10.41 -4.20
CA TYR A 186 -0.78 -10.04 -5.61
C TYR A 186 -1.39 -11.06 -6.61
N PRO A 187 -2.59 -11.62 -6.36
CA PRO A 187 -3.20 -12.61 -7.25
C PRO A 187 -3.44 -12.10 -8.67
N GLY A 188 -3.79 -10.83 -8.88
CA GLY A 188 -4.01 -10.28 -10.22
C GLY A 188 -2.76 -10.33 -11.10
N GLY A 189 -1.59 -9.98 -10.54
CA GLY A 189 -0.32 -10.09 -11.27
C GLY A 189 0.04 -11.54 -11.63
N HIS A 190 -0.26 -12.49 -10.74
CA HIS A 190 -0.12 -13.91 -11.01
C HIS A 190 -1.08 -14.40 -12.09
N ALA A 191 -2.34 -13.96 -12.06
CA ALA A 191 -3.36 -14.32 -13.04
C ALA A 191 -2.95 -13.91 -14.46
N LEU A 192 -2.48 -12.66 -14.61
CA LEU A 192 -2.03 -12.16 -15.91
C LEU A 192 -0.78 -12.89 -16.42
N ARG A 193 0.17 -13.20 -15.53
CA ARG A 193 1.37 -13.99 -15.88
C ARG A 193 1.00 -15.39 -16.36
N VAL A 194 0.08 -16.06 -15.66
CA VAL A 194 -0.38 -17.41 -16.02
C VAL A 194 -1.09 -17.39 -17.37
N LEU A 195 -1.98 -16.42 -17.59
CA LEU A 195 -2.65 -16.19 -18.87
C LEU A 195 -1.65 -16.10 -20.02
N HIS A 196 -0.70 -15.17 -19.95
CA HIS A 196 0.30 -15.02 -21.00
C HIS A 196 1.16 -16.27 -21.18
N SER A 197 1.53 -16.96 -20.09
CA SER A 197 2.40 -18.15 -20.19
C SER A 197 1.73 -19.35 -20.87
N LYS A 198 0.42 -19.52 -20.71
CA LYS A 198 -0.31 -20.64 -21.31
C LYS A 198 -0.77 -20.33 -22.72
N GLU A 199 -1.27 -19.11 -22.95
CA GLU A 199 -1.73 -18.69 -24.28
C GLU A 199 -0.59 -18.45 -25.27
N ALA A 200 0.58 -17.96 -24.81
CA ALA A 200 1.75 -17.82 -25.68
C ALA A 200 2.29 -19.16 -26.18
N VAL A 201 2.02 -20.26 -25.46
CA VAL A 201 2.39 -21.62 -25.88
C VAL A 201 1.32 -22.21 -26.81
N ALA A 202 0.05 -21.81 -26.64
CA ALA A 202 -1.06 -22.37 -27.38
C ALA A 202 -1.28 -21.75 -28.77
N SER A 203 -0.90 -20.48 -28.98
CA SER A 203 -1.16 -19.78 -30.24
C SER A 203 0.01 -18.87 -30.64
N GLU A 204 0.69 -19.16 -31.76
CA GLU A 204 1.75 -18.29 -32.31
C GLU A 204 1.23 -16.95 -32.87
N VAL A 205 -0.10 -16.76 -33.05
CA VAL A 205 -0.64 -15.63 -33.85
C VAL A 205 -1.93 -14.97 -33.30
N SER A 206 -2.55 -15.43 -32.20
CA SER A 206 -3.84 -14.84 -31.77
C SER A 206 -3.66 -13.54 -30.99
N GLU A 207 -4.15 -12.42 -31.53
CA GLU A 207 -4.27 -11.17 -30.78
C GLU A 207 -5.29 -11.34 -29.63
N GLY A 208 -4.81 -11.39 -28.39
CA GLY A 208 -5.66 -11.51 -27.21
C GLY A 208 -6.20 -10.15 -26.77
N PHE A 209 -7.51 -10.04 -26.52
CA PHE A 209 -8.11 -8.89 -25.83
C PHE A 209 -8.55 -9.28 -24.43
N VAL A 210 -7.84 -8.79 -23.41
CA VAL A 210 -8.09 -9.10 -22.01
C VAL A 210 -8.69 -7.90 -21.26
N HIS A 211 -9.76 -8.17 -20.51
CA HIS A 211 -10.30 -7.23 -19.55
C HIS A 211 -9.70 -7.45 -18.15
N ILE A 212 -9.35 -6.38 -17.47
CA ILE A 212 -8.79 -6.37 -16.11
C ILE A 212 -9.75 -5.61 -15.21
N ASP A 213 -10.38 -6.32 -14.28
CA ASP A 213 -11.27 -5.72 -13.30
C ASP A 213 -10.52 -4.92 -12.21
N VAL A 214 -11.29 -4.25 -11.34
CA VAL A 214 -10.74 -3.39 -10.29
C VAL A 214 -9.87 -4.18 -9.32
N LEU A 215 -10.32 -5.36 -8.87
CA LEU A 215 -9.58 -6.18 -7.91
C LEU A 215 -8.26 -6.67 -8.52
N THR A 216 -8.28 -7.14 -9.77
CA THR A 216 -7.09 -7.61 -10.48
C THR A 216 -6.08 -6.47 -10.68
N ALA A 217 -6.56 -5.28 -11.07
CA ALA A 217 -5.71 -4.08 -11.20
C ALA A 217 -5.08 -3.67 -9.86
N MET A 218 -5.83 -3.78 -8.75
CA MET A 218 -5.34 -3.44 -7.41
C MET A 218 -4.40 -4.51 -6.82
N THR A 219 -4.36 -5.71 -7.38
CA THR A 219 -3.59 -6.85 -6.87
C THR A 219 -2.46 -7.29 -7.80
N GLY A 220 -1.81 -6.34 -8.47
CA GLY A 220 -0.50 -6.55 -9.11
C GLY A 220 -0.47 -6.52 -10.63
N VAL A 221 -1.60 -6.28 -11.31
CA VAL A 221 -1.56 -5.98 -12.75
C VAL A 221 -1.11 -4.54 -12.97
N SER A 222 -0.11 -4.38 -13.83
CA SER A 222 0.42 -3.07 -14.24
C SER A 222 0.74 -3.05 -15.72
N ARG A 223 0.92 -1.86 -16.30
CA ARG A 223 1.33 -1.71 -17.71
C ARG A 223 2.68 -2.34 -18.03
N PHE A 224 3.55 -2.53 -17.03
CA PHE A 224 4.82 -3.25 -17.22
C PHE A 224 4.66 -4.75 -17.43
N CYS A 225 3.45 -5.29 -17.17
CA CYS A 225 3.11 -6.68 -17.41
C CYS A 225 2.52 -6.93 -18.80
N GLU A 226 2.29 -5.88 -19.59
CA GLU A 226 1.72 -5.96 -20.93
C GLU A 226 2.74 -6.59 -21.90
N VAL A 227 2.27 -7.51 -22.75
CA VAL A 227 3.08 -8.15 -23.79
C VAL A 227 2.63 -7.69 -25.19
N PRO A 228 3.54 -7.71 -26.20
CA PRO A 228 3.15 -7.40 -27.58
C PRO A 228 2.04 -8.32 -28.08
N HIS A 229 1.24 -7.83 -29.03
CA HIS A 229 0.10 -8.56 -29.63
C HIS A 229 -1.08 -8.83 -28.69
N TRP A 230 -1.08 -8.24 -27.50
CA TRP A 230 -2.22 -8.26 -26.58
C TRP A 230 -2.80 -6.85 -26.40
N ARG A 231 -4.11 -6.79 -26.24
CA ARG A 231 -4.87 -5.59 -25.92
C ARG A 231 -5.42 -5.71 -24.51
N TYR A 232 -5.35 -4.62 -23.76
CA TYR A 232 -5.74 -4.57 -22.35
C TYR A 232 -6.83 -3.51 -22.15
N SER A 233 -7.94 -3.89 -21.53
CA SER A 233 -9.00 -2.95 -21.14
C SER A 233 -9.19 -2.95 -19.62
N LYS A 234 -9.26 -1.75 -19.05
CA LYS A 234 -9.64 -1.50 -17.66
C LYS A 234 -10.89 -0.62 -17.61
N GLU A 235 -11.87 -0.92 -18.48
CA GLU A 235 -13.16 -0.23 -18.50
C GLU A 235 -13.90 -0.50 -17.17
N GLU A 236 -14.03 0.51 -16.32
CA GLU A 236 -14.73 0.36 -15.03
C GLU A 236 -16.24 0.53 -15.20
N GLY A 237 -17.02 -0.03 -14.27
CA GLY A 237 -18.47 0.14 -14.22
C GLY A 237 -19.25 -0.75 -15.18
N LEU A 238 -18.66 -1.86 -15.63
CA LEU A 238 -19.34 -2.89 -16.41
C LEU A 238 -20.22 -3.77 -15.53
N PHE A 239 -21.46 -4.04 -15.97
CA PHE A 239 -22.30 -5.06 -15.38
C PHE A 239 -21.93 -6.45 -15.93
N LEU A 240 -22.44 -7.52 -15.31
CA LEU A 240 -22.09 -8.89 -15.69
C LEU A 240 -22.46 -9.20 -17.14
N GLU A 241 -23.57 -8.63 -17.60
CA GLU A 241 -24.12 -8.81 -18.94
C GLU A 241 -23.29 -8.06 -19.99
N ASP A 242 -22.68 -6.93 -19.61
CA ASP A 242 -21.89 -6.09 -20.51
C ASP A 242 -20.59 -6.78 -20.97
N TYR A 243 -20.05 -7.71 -20.18
CA TYR A 243 -18.82 -8.43 -20.55
C TYR A 243 -18.98 -9.19 -21.86
N SER A 244 -20.13 -9.87 -22.03
CA SER A 244 -20.45 -10.62 -23.25
C SER A 244 -20.60 -9.72 -24.48
N LEU A 245 -20.96 -8.44 -24.29
CA LEU A 245 -21.16 -7.47 -25.37
C LEU A 245 -19.86 -6.79 -25.84
N ARG A 246 -18.76 -6.93 -25.10
CA ARG A 246 -17.52 -6.15 -25.31
C ARG A 246 -16.44 -6.87 -26.12
N ASN A 247 -16.75 -7.99 -26.77
CA ASN A 247 -15.82 -8.78 -27.60
C ASN A 247 -14.48 -9.07 -26.89
N PHE A 248 -14.50 -9.21 -25.56
CA PHE A 248 -13.31 -9.61 -24.82
C PHE A 248 -13.04 -11.09 -25.08
N THR A 249 -11.79 -11.44 -25.35
CA THR A 249 -11.36 -12.84 -25.50
C THR A 249 -11.14 -13.49 -24.14
N HIS A 250 -10.61 -12.72 -23.18
CA HIS A 250 -10.23 -13.17 -21.85
C HIS A 250 -10.65 -12.16 -20.80
N LEU A 251 -10.96 -12.64 -19.60
CA LEU A 251 -11.25 -11.78 -18.45
C LEU A 251 -10.36 -12.18 -17.28
N LEU A 252 -9.88 -11.19 -16.54
CA LEU A 252 -9.35 -11.35 -15.19
C LEU A 252 -10.33 -10.66 -14.25
N ASN A 253 -11.04 -11.45 -13.44
CA ASN A 253 -12.17 -10.95 -12.65
C ASN A 253 -12.20 -11.53 -11.24
N GLU A 254 -12.78 -10.79 -10.30
CA GLU A 254 -13.05 -11.25 -8.93
C GLU A 254 -14.15 -12.33 -8.85
N LYS A 255 -15.04 -12.40 -9.85
CA LYS A 255 -16.15 -13.35 -9.88
C LYS A 255 -15.75 -14.67 -10.53
N ASP A 256 -16.21 -15.77 -9.97
CA ASP A 256 -15.96 -17.12 -10.47
C ASP A 256 -16.75 -17.44 -11.74
N SER A 257 -18.01 -17.00 -11.83
CA SER A 257 -18.89 -17.26 -12.97
C SER A 257 -19.33 -15.97 -13.66
N ILE A 258 -19.09 -15.87 -14.97
CA ILE A 258 -19.50 -14.75 -15.83
C ILE A 258 -20.21 -15.32 -17.07
N PRO A 259 -21.44 -14.87 -17.40
CA PRO A 259 -22.17 -15.37 -18.55
C PRO A 259 -21.39 -15.20 -19.87
N GLY A 260 -21.27 -16.26 -20.66
CA GLY A 260 -20.55 -16.26 -21.95
C GLY A 260 -19.03 -16.46 -21.82
N PHE A 261 -18.55 -16.78 -20.63
CA PHE A 261 -17.13 -17.00 -20.34
C PHE A 261 -16.90 -18.26 -19.52
N LEU A 262 -16.03 -19.13 -20.02
CA LEU A 262 -15.53 -20.31 -19.32
C LEU A 262 -14.46 -19.93 -18.31
N CYS A 263 -14.59 -20.40 -17.08
CA CYS A 263 -13.61 -20.19 -16.02
C CYS A 263 -12.44 -21.18 -16.16
N LEU A 264 -11.27 -20.67 -16.56
CA LEU A 264 -10.08 -21.46 -16.87
C LEU A 264 -9.27 -21.83 -15.62
N GLN A 265 -9.10 -20.87 -14.68
CA GLN A 265 -8.29 -21.10 -13.48
C GLN A 265 -8.62 -20.11 -12.36
N ALA A 266 -8.70 -20.63 -11.14
CA ALA A 266 -8.77 -19.85 -9.91
C ALA A 266 -7.36 -19.55 -9.36
N ILE A 267 -7.06 -18.27 -9.11
CA ILE A 267 -5.80 -17.81 -8.54
C ILE A 267 -5.98 -17.46 -7.06
N PRO A 268 -5.23 -18.13 -6.16
CA PRO A 268 -5.34 -17.89 -4.73
C PRO A 268 -4.70 -16.55 -4.34
N GLY A 269 -5.39 -15.81 -3.47
CA GLY A 269 -4.86 -14.65 -2.78
C GLY A 269 -4.96 -14.81 -1.26
N PHE A 270 -4.23 -13.99 -0.53
CA PHE A 270 -4.29 -13.95 0.94
C PHE A 270 -5.74 -13.73 1.44
N SER A 271 -6.16 -14.54 2.41
CA SER A 271 -7.45 -14.40 3.09
C SER A 271 -7.27 -14.04 4.55
N ARG A 272 -6.54 -14.87 5.30
CA ARG A 272 -6.36 -14.69 6.74
C ARG A 272 -5.13 -15.41 7.28
N LEU A 273 -4.73 -15.03 8.49
CA LEU A 273 -3.79 -15.79 9.30
C LEU A 273 -4.57 -16.75 10.21
N ARG A 274 -4.21 -18.03 10.22
CA ARG A 274 -4.82 -19.05 11.07
C ARG A 274 -3.79 -19.61 12.03
N LEU A 275 -4.13 -19.66 13.32
CA LEU A 275 -3.33 -20.38 14.30
C LEU A 275 -3.63 -21.88 14.22
N GLN A 276 -2.59 -22.70 14.18
CA GLN A 276 -2.67 -24.15 14.17
C GLN A 276 -1.71 -24.78 15.17
N LYS A 277 -1.97 -26.03 15.56
CA LYS A 277 -1.19 -26.74 16.57
C LYS A 277 0.15 -27.27 16.04
N THR A 278 0.22 -27.54 14.74
CA THR A 278 1.42 -28.03 14.04
C THR A 278 2.32 -26.87 13.62
N PHE A 279 3.64 -27.09 13.61
CA PHE A 279 4.58 -26.09 13.12
C PHE A 279 4.51 -25.99 11.58
N PRO A 280 4.49 -24.77 10.99
CA PRO A 280 4.48 -23.46 11.67
C PRO A 280 3.12 -23.15 12.30
N GLN A 281 3.15 -22.63 13.54
CA GLN A 281 1.95 -22.37 14.35
C GLN A 281 1.03 -21.30 13.74
N LEU A 282 1.55 -20.46 12.85
CA LEU A 282 0.80 -19.46 12.12
C LEU A 282 0.82 -19.82 10.63
N LEU A 283 -0.35 -20.11 10.09
CA LEU A 283 -0.54 -20.46 8.69
C LEU A 283 -1.14 -19.29 7.93
N VAL A 284 -0.55 -18.95 6.78
CA VAL A 284 -1.13 -18.03 5.81
C VAL A 284 -2.17 -18.80 4.99
N VAL A 285 -3.45 -18.52 5.22
CA VAL A 285 -4.56 -19.11 4.48
C VAL A 285 -4.83 -18.26 3.26
N THR A 286 -4.78 -18.90 2.09
CA THR A 286 -5.18 -18.31 0.82
C THR A 286 -6.53 -18.88 0.38
N GLU A 287 -7.27 -18.09 -0.39
CA GLU A 287 -8.54 -18.47 -1.00
C GLU A 287 -8.56 -17.93 -2.44
N PRO A 288 -9.34 -18.51 -3.37
CA PRO A 288 -9.54 -17.94 -4.69
C PRO A 288 -9.98 -16.47 -4.59
N LYS A 289 -9.26 -15.58 -5.28
CA LYS A 289 -9.57 -14.13 -5.32
C LYS A 289 -9.70 -13.58 -6.73
N VAL A 290 -8.93 -14.12 -7.67
CA VAL A 290 -8.98 -13.69 -9.07
C VAL A 290 -9.15 -14.94 -9.91
N PHE A 291 -10.04 -14.87 -10.88
CA PHE A 291 -10.37 -15.94 -11.81
C PHE A 291 -9.98 -15.50 -13.21
N VAL A 292 -9.38 -16.43 -13.95
CA VAL A 292 -9.05 -16.27 -15.36
C VAL A 292 -10.18 -16.90 -16.16
N HIS A 293 -10.80 -16.13 -17.04
CA HIS A 293 -11.84 -16.62 -17.95
C HIS A 293 -11.45 -16.45 -19.41
N ARG A 294 -12.06 -17.28 -20.25
CA ARG A 294 -12.02 -17.19 -21.71
C ARG A 294 -13.43 -17.18 -22.26
N ALA A 295 -13.67 -16.43 -23.32
CA ALA A 295 -14.97 -16.41 -23.96
C ALA A 295 -15.34 -17.78 -24.55
N GLU A 296 -16.58 -18.22 -24.34
CA GLU A 296 -17.07 -19.54 -24.77
C GLU A 296 -17.01 -19.73 -26.29
N TYR A 297 -17.14 -18.65 -27.07
CA TYR A 297 -17.07 -18.73 -28.54
C TYR A 297 -15.67 -19.07 -29.08
N LEU A 298 -14.64 -19.13 -28.21
CA LEU A 298 -13.27 -19.51 -28.55
C LEU A 298 -12.92 -20.95 -28.13
N ASP A 299 -13.87 -21.70 -27.57
CA ASP A 299 -13.63 -23.02 -26.96
C ASP A 299 -13.33 -24.15 -27.97
N ASP A 300 -13.47 -23.89 -29.28
CA ASP A 300 -13.12 -24.84 -30.35
C ASP A 300 -11.59 -24.98 -30.57
N ALA A 301 -10.77 -24.15 -29.92
CA ALA A 301 -9.32 -24.18 -30.04
C ALA A 301 -8.69 -24.97 -28.87
N ASP A 302 -8.08 -26.11 -29.18
CA ASP A 302 -7.35 -27.02 -28.27
C ASP A 302 -6.14 -26.32 -27.62
N THR A 303 -6.41 -25.44 -26.66
CA THR A 303 -5.48 -24.42 -26.16
C THR A 303 -5.15 -24.68 -24.69
N GLY A 304 -4.26 -25.65 -24.47
CA GLY A 304 -3.60 -25.94 -23.20
C GLY A 304 -4.51 -26.55 -22.12
N GLU A 305 -4.00 -27.51 -21.35
CA GLU A 305 -4.73 -28.04 -20.19
C GLU A 305 -4.92 -26.95 -19.13
N TRP A 306 -6.14 -26.44 -19.03
CA TRP A 306 -6.59 -25.55 -17.97
C TRP A 306 -7.26 -26.38 -16.87
N PRO A 307 -6.89 -26.18 -15.59
CA PRO A 307 -7.42 -26.99 -14.49
C PRO A 307 -8.90 -26.70 -14.19
N GLY A 308 -9.48 -25.64 -14.75
CA GLY A 308 -10.78 -25.14 -14.38
C GLY A 308 -10.78 -24.44 -13.02
N CYS A 309 -11.91 -23.86 -12.65
CA CYS A 309 -12.04 -23.12 -11.39
C CYS A 309 -12.44 -23.99 -10.18
N ASP A 310 -12.92 -25.21 -10.42
CA ASP A 310 -13.29 -26.18 -9.38
C ASP A 310 -12.09 -26.97 -8.82
N ALA A 311 -10.95 -26.96 -9.52
CA ALA A 311 -9.77 -27.75 -9.15
C ALA A 311 -8.98 -27.20 -7.95
N TRP A 312 -9.45 -26.16 -7.26
CA TRP A 312 -8.74 -25.61 -6.11
C TRP A 312 -8.94 -26.47 -4.86
N SER A 313 -7.97 -27.36 -4.59
CA SER A 313 -7.82 -28.02 -3.29
C SER A 313 -7.09 -27.06 -2.35
N GLY A 314 -7.81 -26.40 -1.43
CA GLY A 314 -7.23 -25.33 -0.62
C GLY A 314 -5.93 -25.69 0.09
N THR A 315 -4.85 -25.02 -0.30
CA THR A 315 -3.52 -25.18 0.32
C THR A 315 -3.10 -23.88 0.99
N GLY A 316 -2.84 -23.96 2.30
CA GLY A 316 -2.05 -22.94 2.97
C GLY A 316 -0.61 -23.04 2.46
N TRP A 317 0.05 -21.90 2.26
CA TRP A 317 1.44 -21.85 1.81
C TRP A 317 2.36 -22.41 2.91
N PHE A 318 2.64 -23.71 2.84
CA PHE A 318 3.82 -24.48 3.29
C PHE A 318 3.60 -25.92 2.78
N GLY A 319 3.89 -26.14 1.49
CA GLY A 319 3.89 -27.42 0.81
C GLY A 319 4.85 -27.33 -0.35
#